data_AF-A0A713TP91-F1
#
_entry.id   AF-A0A713TP91-F1
#
_cell.length_a   1.000
_cell.length_b   1.000
_cell.length_c   1.000
_cell.angle_alpha   90.00
_cell.angle_beta   90.00
_cell.angle_gamma   90.00
#
_symmetry.space_group_name_H-M   'P 1'
#
loop_
_entity.id
_entity.type
_entity.pdbx_description
1 polymer ?
#
loop_
_entity_poly.entity_id
_entity_poly.type
_entity_poly.pdbx_seq_one_letter_code
_entity_poly.pdbx_strand_id
1 'polypeptide(L)'
;MAQRILVLGASGYIGQHLVFALSQQGHQVRAAARRVERLEKHRLANVSCHKVDLHWPENLPALLRDIDTVYYLVHGMGEGGDFIAHERQAALNVRDALRQTPVKQLIFLSSLQAPAHEQSDHLRARQLTADTLRDAGVPVTELRAGIIVGAGSAAFEVMRDMVYNLPILTPPRWVRSRTTPIALENLLYYLVGLLEHPAHEHRILEAAGPQVLSYQQQFERFMAVSGKRRPLIPVPFPTRWISVWFLNVITSVPPTTAKALIQGLRHDLLADDAALKKLIPQTLITFDDAVRRTLKEEEKLVNSSDWGYDALAFARWRPEYGYFPKQAGFTAQTPASLSALWQVVNRLGGKEGYFFGNILWQTRAAMDRLVGHKLAKGRPSHTLLKPGDTVDSWKVIIVEPEKQLTLLFGMKAPGLGRLSFTLHDKGRYREIDVRAWWHPHGMPGLIYWLLMIPAHLFIFRGMARRIARLAEQITEK
;
A
#
# COMPACT_ATOMS: atom_id res chain seq x y z
N MET A 1 5.53 31.39 -1.83
CA MET A 1 5.90 31.53 -0.40
C MET A 1 5.72 30.18 0.28
N ALA A 2 6.63 29.81 1.20
CA ALA A 2 6.45 28.58 1.99
C ALA A 2 5.13 28.64 2.78
N GLN A 3 4.38 27.54 2.78
CA GLN A 3 3.10 27.41 3.48
C GLN A 3 3.23 26.34 4.56
N ARG A 4 2.40 26.45 5.61
CA ARG A 4 2.28 25.44 6.67
C ARG A 4 1.12 24.52 6.31
N ILE A 5 1.42 23.25 6.09
CA ILE A 5 0.50 22.29 5.48
C ILE A 5 0.31 21.10 6.40
N LEU A 6 -0.94 20.68 6.61
CA LEU A 6 -1.27 19.40 7.23
C LEU A 6 -1.74 18.42 6.17
N VAL A 7 -1.11 17.25 6.08
CA VAL A 7 -1.54 16.17 5.18
C VAL A 7 -2.15 15.04 6.01
N LEU A 8 -3.48 14.94 6.01
CA LEU A 8 -4.21 13.82 6.61
C LEU A 8 -4.23 12.64 5.64
N GLY A 9 -3.80 11.46 6.09
CA GLY A 9 -3.62 10.31 5.21
C GLY A 9 -2.24 10.28 4.55
N ALA A 10 -1.24 10.91 5.17
CA ALA A 10 0.11 11.05 4.65
C ALA A 10 0.81 9.70 4.36
N SER A 11 0.46 8.62 5.06
CA SER A 11 1.06 7.30 4.81
C SER A 11 0.34 6.50 3.72
N GLY A 12 -0.77 7.01 3.18
CA GLY A 12 -1.41 6.46 2.00
C GLY A 12 -0.56 6.66 0.74
N TYR A 13 -0.96 5.99 -0.35
CA TYR A 13 -0.23 6.05 -1.63
C TYR A 13 -0.01 7.49 -2.11
N ILE A 14 -1.09 8.25 -2.34
CA ILE A 14 -0.98 9.64 -2.79
C ILE A 14 -0.32 10.53 -1.72
N GLY A 15 -0.60 10.27 -0.44
CA GLY A 15 -0.04 11.04 0.67
C GLY A 15 1.49 11.01 0.70
N GLN A 16 2.11 9.84 0.50
CA GLN A 16 3.57 9.72 0.51
C GLN A 16 4.22 10.53 -0.61
N HIS A 17 3.67 10.45 -1.83
CA HIS A 17 4.17 11.21 -2.96
C HIS A 17 3.93 12.72 -2.81
N LEU A 18 2.77 13.13 -2.27
CA LEU A 18 2.47 14.53 -2.04
C LEU A 18 3.37 15.13 -0.97
N VAL A 19 3.58 14.44 0.16
CA VAL A 19 4.50 14.90 1.22
C VAL A 19 5.91 15.09 0.68
N PHE A 20 6.39 14.17 -0.17
CA PHE A 20 7.68 14.32 -0.84
C PHE A 20 7.71 15.55 -1.74
N ALA A 21 6.70 15.73 -2.61
CA ALA A 21 6.63 16.87 -3.53
C ALA A 21 6.57 18.22 -2.79
N LEU A 22 5.77 18.31 -1.72
CA LEU A 22 5.65 19.51 -0.89
C LEU A 22 6.96 19.84 -0.15
N SER A 23 7.66 18.80 0.35
CA SER A 23 8.96 18.95 1.01
C SER A 23 10.03 19.48 0.03
N GLN A 24 10.07 18.96 -1.19
CA GLN A 24 10.99 19.42 -2.24
C GLN A 24 10.76 20.88 -2.65
N GLN A 25 9.53 21.37 -2.53
CA GLN A 25 9.20 22.79 -2.76
C GLN A 25 9.44 23.69 -1.53
N GLY A 26 9.96 23.15 -0.43
CA GLY A 26 10.32 23.93 0.76
C GLY A 26 9.14 24.30 1.67
N HIS A 27 7.96 23.67 1.51
CA HIS A 27 6.85 23.87 2.42
C HIS A 27 7.11 23.21 3.79
N GLN A 28 6.47 23.73 4.84
CA GLN A 28 6.48 23.10 6.16
C GLN A 28 5.31 22.12 6.25
N VAL A 29 5.61 20.83 6.33
CA VAL A 29 4.59 19.77 6.25
C VAL A 29 4.46 19.05 7.59
N ARG A 30 3.24 19.01 8.12
CA ARG A 30 2.82 18.07 9.17
C ARG A 30 2.17 16.87 8.48
N ALA A 31 2.88 15.76 8.41
CA ALA A 31 2.40 14.51 7.84
C ALA A 31 1.68 13.70 8.91
N ALA A 32 0.36 13.51 8.78
CA ALA A 32 -0.46 12.86 9.79
C ALA A 32 -1.09 11.56 9.28
N ALA A 33 -0.90 10.47 10.05
CA ALA A 33 -1.48 9.16 9.74
C ALA A 33 -1.52 8.24 10.97
N ARG A 34 -2.22 7.11 10.89
CA ARG A 34 -2.26 6.10 11.97
C ARG A 34 -0.92 5.41 12.23
N ARG A 35 -0.12 5.28 11.18
CA ARG A 35 1.21 4.66 11.15
C ARG A 35 2.12 5.58 10.36
N VAL A 36 3.18 6.07 11.00
CA VAL A 36 4.10 7.09 10.45
C VAL A 36 5.53 6.57 10.31
N GLU A 37 5.81 5.38 10.82
CA GLU A 37 7.16 4.81 10.92
C GLU A 37 7.85 4.75 9.55
N ARG A 38 7.09 4.45 8.49
CA ARG A 38 7.61 4.44 7.11
C ARG A 38 7.96 5.85 6.61
N LEU A 39 7.13 6.84 6.91
CA LEU A 39 7.38 8.23 6.54
C LEU A 39 8.62 8.78 7.25
N GLU A 40 8.76 8.48 8.54
CA GLU A 40 9.90 8.92 9.37
C GLU A 40 11.24 8.38 8.84
N LYS A 41 11.26 7.16 8.30
CA LYS A 41 12.46 6.56 7.70
C LYS A 41 13.00 7.35 6.51
N HIS A 42 12.15 8.12 5.80
CA HIS A 42 12.59 8.94 4.68
C HIS A 42 13.34 10.21 5.09
N ARG A 43 13.23 10.66 6.35
CA ARG A 43 13.93 11.85 6.90
C ARG A 43 13.83 13.08 5.99
N LEU A 44 12.63 13.36 5.49
CA LEU A 44 12.38 14.46 4.57
C LEU A 44 12.56 15.81 5.26
N ALA A 45 13.20 16.76 4.58
CA ALA A 45 13.39 18.12 5.08
C ALA A 45 12.04 18.82 5.28
N ASN A 46 11.92 19.61 6.34
CA ASN A 46 10.70 20.38 6.68
C ASN A 46 9.42 19.52 6.87
N VAL A 47 9.56 18.20 7.09
CA VAL A 47 8.44 17.29 7.38
C VAL A 47 8.51 16.85 8.83
N SER A 48 7.39 17.03 9.56
CA SER A 48 7.18 16.43 10.87
C SER A 48 6.08 15.37 10.78
N CYS A 49 6.32 14.19 11.35
CA CYS A 49 5.38 13.07 11.31
C CYS A 49 4.59 13.01 12.61
N HIS A 50 3.26 12.85 12.51
CA HIS A 50 2.36 12.84 13.65
C HIS A 50 1.38 11.67 13.57
N LYS A 51 1.32 10.89 14.64
CA LYS A 51 0.35 9.80 14.73
C LYS A 51 -1.04 10.36 15.00
N VAL A 52 -2.01 10.06 14.14
CA VAL A 52 -3.41 10.48 14.28
C VAL A 52 -4.33 9.37 13.83
N ASP A 53 -5.34 9.05 14.64
CA ASP A 53 -6.51 8.29 14.21
C ASP A 53 -7.69 9.25 14.08
N LEU A 54 -8.25 9.39 12.88
CA LEU A 54 -9.37 10.30 12.66
C LEU A 54 -10.69 9.81 13.26
N HIS A 55 -10.79 8.55 13.70
CA HIS A 55 -11.93 8.08 14.47
C HIS A 55 -11.87 8.54 15.94
N TRP A 56 -10.65 8.72 16.47
CA TRP A 56 -10.39 9.20 17.84
C TRP A 56 -9.34 10.33 17.80
N PRO A 57 -9.71 11.51 17.31
CA PRO A 57 -8.77 12.57 16.90
C PRO A 57 -8.31 13.45 18.06
N GLU A 58 -7.88 12.88 19.19
CA GLU A 58 -7.55 13.64 20.42
C GLU A 58 -6.53 14.76 20.19
N ASN A 59 -5.59 14.59 19.26
CA ASN A 59 -4.54 15.55 18.93
C ASN A 59 -4.81 16.40 17.68
N LEU A 60 -5.95 16.22 16.99
CA LEU A 60 -6.22 16.90 15.73
C LEU A 60 -6.30 18.44 15.84
N PRO A 61 -6.99 19.03 16.85
CA PRO A 61 -7.00 20.49 17.01
C PRO A 61 -5.60 21.08 17.19
N ALA A 62 -4.73 20.37 17.93
CA ALA A 62 -3.35 20.80 18.12
C ALA A 62 -2.54 20.79 16.82
N LEU A 63 -2.80 19.83 15.94
CA LEU A 63 -2.14 19.73 14.63
C LEU A 63 -2.64 20.75 13.61
N LEU A 64 -3.88 21.24 13.78
CA LEU A 64 -4.47 22.28 12.92
C LEU A 64 -3.99 23.69 13.26
N ARG A 65 -3.45 23.92 14.47
CA ARG A 65 -2.90 25.24 14.85
C ARG A 65 -1.81 25.67 13.87
N ASP A 66 -1.86 26.93 13.43
CA ASP A 66 -0.88 27.50 12.51
C ASP A 66 -0.80 26.79 11.14
N ILE A 67 -1.87 26.13 10.69
CA ILE A 67 -1.94 25.52 9.37
C ILE A 67 -2.66 26.44 8.39
N ASP A 68 -2.04 26.68 7.24
CA ASP A 68 -2.63 27.45 6.15
C ASP A 68 -3.56 26.56 5.31
N THR A 69 -3.09 25.37 4.93
CA THR A 69 -3.80 24.45 4.03
C THR A 69 -3.84 23.03 4.61
N VAL A 70 -5.01 22.40 4.59
CA VAL A 70 -5.18 20.98 4.96
C VAL A 70 -5.46 20.15 3.71
N TYR A 71 -4.66 19.10 3.48
CA TYR A 71 -4.99 18.04 2.53
C TYR A 71 -5.72 16.92 3.25
N TYR A 72 -6.92 16.58 2.78
CA TYR A 72 -7.65 15.40 3.19
C TYR A 72 -7.49 14.30 2.13
N LEU A 73 -6.64 13.31 2.41
CA LEU A 73 -6.38 12.16 1.53
C LEU A 73 -6.81 10.83 2.16
N VAL A 74 -7.57 10.88 3.24
CA VAL A 74 -8.02 9.67 3.93
C VAL A 74 -9.08 8.96 3.11
N HIS A 75 -8.87 7.66 2.90
CA HIS A 75 -9.74 6.82 2.13
C HIS A 75 -9.89 5.44 2.80
N GLY A 76 -11.13 5.05 3.11
CA GLY A 76 -11.51 3.87 3.89
C GLY A 76 -11.75 2.60 3.07
N MET A 77 -11.45 2.58 1.77
CA MET A 77 -11.74 1.48 0.84
C MET A 77 -11.22 0.09 1.27
N GLY A 78 -10.29 0.04 2.23
CA GLY A 78 -9.66 -1.18 2.73
C GLY A 78 -10.21 -1.73 4.05
N GLU A 79 -11.07 -1.00 4.77
CA GLU A 79 -11.28 -1.25 6.21
C GLU A 79 -12.27 -2.39 6.55
N GLY A 80 -13.06 -2.87 5.58
CA GLY A 80 -14.13 -3.84 5.86
C GLY A 80 -15.28 -3.23 6.68
N GLY A 81 -16.36 -3.98 6.90
CA GLY A 81 -17.54 -3.46 7.65
C GLY A 81 -18.34 -2.37 6.91
N ASP A 82 -19.09 -1.55 7.66
CA ASP A 82 -19.80 -0.37 7.15
C ASP A 82 -18.82 0.79 6.93
N PHE A 83 -18.03 0.68 5.85
CA PHE A 83 -17.02 1.67 5.51
C PHE A 83 -17.61 3.07 5.25
N ILE A 84 -18.89 3.17 4.88
CA ILE A 84 -19.57 4.45 4.68
C ILE A 84 -19.66 5.17 6.03
N ALA A 85 -20.10 4.47 7.08
CA ALA A 85 -20.15 5.02 8.43
C ALA A 85 -18.76 5.43 8.93
N HIS A 86 -17.73 4.63 8.67
CA HIS A 86 -16.35 4.95 9.04
C HIS A 86 -15.81 6.21 8.33
N GLU A 87 -15.94 6.28 7.00
CA GLU A 87 -15.51 7.48 6.25
C GLU A 87 -16.28 8.72 6.70
N ARG A 88 -17.59 8.59 6.94
CA ARG A 88 -18.42 9.68 7.46
C ARG A 88 -17.96 10.13 8.84
N GLN A 89 -17.68 9.21 9.76
CA GLN A 89 -17.24 9.58 11.11
C GLN A 89 -15.91 10.32 11.10
N ALA A 90 -14.94 9.85 10.30
CA ALA A 90 -13.66 10.55 10.14
C ALA A 90 -13.86 11.96 9.54
N ALA A 91 -14.77 12.13 8.59
CA ALA A 91 -15.09 13.43 8.00
C ALA A 91 -15.76 14.38 9.02
N LEU A 92 -16.71 13.89 9.81
CA LEU A 92 -17.39 14.65 10.88
C LEU A 92 -16.38 15.18 11.90
N ASN A 93 -15.47 14.31 12.34
CA ASN A 93 -14.42 14.64 13.29
C ASN A 93 -13.48 15.73 12.76
N VAL A 94 -13.10 15.66 11.48
CA VAL A 94 -12.27 16.70 10.85
C VAL A 94 -13.04 18.01 10.68
N ARG A 95 -14.30 17.95 10.23
CA ARG A 95 -15.19 19.11 10.12
C ARG A 95 -15.29 19.86 11.45
N ASP A 96 -15.55 19.15 12.54
CA ASP A 96 -15.73 19.77 13.85
C ASP A 96 -14.43 20.37 14.40
N ALA A 97 -13.28 19.76 14.12
CA ALA A 97 -11.98 20.33 14.46
C ALA A 97 -11.64 21.60 13.63
N LEU A 98 -12.02 21.63 12.35
CA LEU A 98 -11.83 22.78 11.47
C LEU A 98 -12.71 23.97 11.87
N ARG A 99 -13.93 23.73 12.36
CA ARG A 99 -14.79 24.81 12.89
C ARG A 99 -14.18 25.58 14.05
N GLN A 100 -13.24 24.96 14.77
CA GLN A 100 -12.59 25.54 15.95
C GLN A 100 -11.22 26.15 15.64
N THR A 101 -10.67 25.95 14.43
CA THR A 101 -9.30 26.34 14.10
C THR A 101 -9.26 27.10 12.78
N PRO A 102 -8.65 28.31 12.73
CA PRO A 102 -8.61 29.09 11.51
C PRO A 102 -7.62 28.47 10.49
N VAL A 103 -8.15 27.70 9.56
CA VAL A 103 -7.45 27.18 8.37
C VAL A 103 -7.96 27.94 7.15
N LYS A 104 -7.07 28.29 6.21
CA LYS A 104 -7.46 29.10 5.04
C LYS A 104 -8.23 28.31 4.01
N GLN A 105 -7.85 27.05 3.79
CA GLN A 105 -8.55 26.16 2.86
C GLN A 105 -8.31 24.68 3.17
N LEU A 106 -9.23 23.84 2.71
CA LEU A 106 -9.08 22.39 2.67
C LEU A 106 -9.09 21.91 1.21
N ILE A 107 -8.11 21.08 0.86
CA ILE A 107 -8.04 20.40 -0.43
C ILE A 107 -8.37 18.93 -0.19
N PHE A 108 -9.45 18.46 -0.79
CA PHE A 108 -9.95 17.10 -0.64
C PHE A 108 -9.80 16.35 -1.96
N LEU A 109 -9.01 15.26 -1.97
CA LEU A 109 -8.90 14.37 -3.12
C LEU A 109 -10.03 13.33 -3.06
N SER A 110 -10.98 13.47 -4.00
CA SER A 110 -12.18 12.66 -4.13
C SER A 110 -12.14 11.78 -5.38
N SER A 111 -13.22 11.02 -5.60
CA SER A 111 -13.44 10.25 -6.82
C SER A 111 -14.36 11.00 -7.79
N LEU A 112 -14.24 10.73 -9.09
CA LEU A 112 -15.28 11.09 -10.06
C LEU A 112 -16.64 10.53 -9.63
N GLN A 113 -17.71 11.27 -9.89
CA GLN A 113 -19.05 10.93 -9.45
C GLN A 113 -19.90 10.44 -10.62
N ALA A 114 -20.73 9.42 -10.35
CA ALA A 114 -21.80 8.99 -11.25
C ALA A 114 -23.11 9.70 -10.88
N PRO A 115 -24.12 9.72 -11.77
CA PRO A 115 -25.47 10.17 -11.42
C PRO A 115 -25.99 9.48 -10.16
N ALA A 116 -26.72 10.20 -9.30
CA ALA A 116 -27.10 9.74 -7.95
C ALA A 116 -27.81 8.37 -7.89
N HIS A 117 -28.59 8.03 -8.92
CA HIS A 117 -29.32 6.75 -9.03
C HIS A 117 -28.43 5.57 -9.46
N GLU A 118 -27.19 5.83 -9.88
CA GLU A 118 -26.23 4.86 -10.38
C GLU A 118 -24.97 4.74 -9.50
N GLN A 119 -24.89 5.49 -8.40
CA GLN A 119 -23.70 5.51 -7.56
C GLN A 119 -23.47 4.18 -6.84
N SER A 120 -22.23 3.72 -6.88
CA SER A 120 -21.78 2.65 -5.98
C SER A 120 -21.68 3.18 -4.55
N ASP A 121 -21.69 2.27 -3.57
CA ASP A 121 -21.48 2.62 -2.16
C ASP A 121 -20.22 3.45 -1.94
N HIS A 122 -19.16 3.16 -2.70
CA HIS A 122 -17.90 3.91 -2.64
C HIS A 122 -18.06 5.35 -3.11
N LEU A 123 -18.69 5.58 -4.26
CA LEU A 123 -18.91 6.93 -4.79
C LEU A 123 -19.81 7.74 -3.84
N ARG A 124 -20.84 7.09 -3.29
CA ARG A 124 -21.73 7.67 -2.28
C ARG A 124 -20.98 8.08 -1.01
N ALA A 125 -20.08 7.24 -0.49
CA ALA A 125 -19.26 7.59 0.68
C ALA A 125 -18.38 8.83 0.41
N ARG A 126 -17.85 8.95 -0.81
CA ARG A 126 -17.01 10.07 -1.21
C ARG A 126 -17.80 11.36 -1.34
N GLN A 127 -18.99 11.30 -1.90
CA GLN A 127 -19.93 12.43 -1.95
C GLN A 127 -20.31 12.88 -0.52
N LEU A 128 -20.72 11.95 0.35
CA LEU A 128 -21.07 12.25 1.75
C LEU A 128 -19.92 12.91 2.52
N THR A 129 -18.69 12.46 2.27
CA THR A 129 -17.51 13.07 2.89
C THR A 129 -17.29 14.49 2.37
N ALA A 130 -17.43 14.73 1.06
CA ALA A 130 -17.30 16.05 0.48
C ALA A 130 -18.32 17.02 1.09
N ASP A 131 -19.58 16.61 1.19
CA ASP A 131 -20.66 17.39 1.79
C ASP A 131 -20.36 17.70 3.25
N THR A 132 -19.94 16.69 4.02
CA THR A 132 -19.58 16.85 5.44
C THR A 132 -18.41 17.82 5.63
N LEU A 133 -17.40 17.77 4.77
CA LEU A 133 -16.24 18.67 4.86
C LEU A 133 -16.61 20.10 4.44
N ARG A 134 -17.52 20.29 3.48
CA ARG A 134 -18.03 21.62 3.11
C ARG A 134 -18.74 22.31 4.28
N ASP A 135 -19.41 21.55 5.13
CA ASP A 135 -20.05 22.07 6.34
C ASP A 135 -19.08 22.59 7.43
N ALA A 136 -17.76 22.53 7.21
CA ALA A 136 -16.74 22.95 8.16
C ALA A 136 -16.59 24.47 8.31
N GLY A 137 -17.17 25.26 7.39
CA GLY A 137 -17.02 26.72 7.38
C GLY A 137 -15.65 27.20 6.87
N VAL A 138 -14.89 26.32 6.23
CA VAL A 138 -13.61 26.62 5.56
C VAL A 138 -13.78 26.35 4.05
N PRO A 139 -13.23 27.18 3.14
CA PRO A 139 -13.28 26.91 1.71
C PRO A 139 -12.73 25.51 1.38
N VAL A 140 -13.49 24.74 0.61
CA VAL A 140 -13.13 23.36 0.22
C VAL A 140 -12.93 23.31 -1.28
N THR A 141 -11.72 22.95 -1.72
CA THR A 141 -11.48 22.50 -3.08
C THR A 141 -11.56 20.98 -3.13
N GLU A 142 -12.63 20.45 -3.72
CA GLU A 142 -12.77 19.03 -4.01
C GLU A 142 -12.13 18.73 -5.37
N LEU A 143 -10.98 18.05 -5.38
CA LEU A 143 -10.33 17.56 -6.59
C LEU A 143 -10.79 16.13 -6.85
N ARG A 144 -11.59 15.89 -7.89
CA ARG A 144 -12.08 14.57 -8.27
C ARG A 144 -11.15 13.94 -9.30
N ALA A 145 -10.69 12.72 -9.04
CA ALA A 145 -9.87 11.98 -9.98
C ALA A 145 -10.50 10.62 -10.30
N GLY A 146 -10.27 10.15 -11.53
CA GLY A 146 -10.61 8.80 -11.96
C GLY A 146 -9.52 7.80 -11.58
N ILE A 147 -9.21 6.89 -12.50
CA ILE A 147 -8.10 5.95 -12.33
C ILE A 147 -6.78 6.70 -12.35
N ILE A 148 -5.98 6.50 -11.32
CA ILE A 148 -4.62 7.02 -11.23
C ILE A 148 -3.67 5.95 -11.73
N VAL A 149 -2.83 6.27 -12.72
CA VAL A 149 -1.80 5.38 -13.28
C VAL A 149 -0.47 5.73 -12.61
N GLY A 150 0.08 4.79 -11.84
CA GLY A 150 1.34 4.96 -11.11
C GLY A 150 1.64 3.75 -10.21
N ALA A 151 2.91 3.58 -9.85
CA ALA A 151 3.39 2.41 -9.13
C ALA A 151 2.85 2.39 -7.69
N GLY A 152 1.99 1.42 -7.35
CA GLY A 152 1.31 1.34 -6.06
C GLY A 152 -0.11 1.91 -6.06
N SER A 153 -0.60 2.41 -7.20
CA SER A 153 -2.01 2.78 -7.36
C SER A 153 -2.88 1.53 -7.44
N ALA A 154 -3.81 1.35 -6.49
CA ALA A 154 -4.61 0.13 -6.39
C ALA A 154 -5.30 -0.28 -7.71
N ALA A 155 -5.89 0.66 -8.45
CA ALA A 155 -6.57 0.35 -9.71
C ALA A 155 -5.58 -0.11 -10.81
N PHE A 156 -4.42 0.54 -10.89
CA PHE A 156 -3.36 0.13 -11.81
C PHE A 156 -2.80 -1.25 -11.42
N GLU A 157 -2.55 -1.49 -10.12
CA GLU A 157 -2.03 -2.76 -9.62
C GLU A 157 -3.00 -3.92 -9.87
N VAL A 158 -4.32 -3.72 -9.73
CA VAL A 158 -5.32 -4.75 -10.09
C VAL A 158 -5.21 -5.10 -11.57
N MET A 159 -5.17 -4.10 -12.46
CA MET A 159 -5.05 -4.32 -13.91
C MET A 159 -3.76 -5.06 -14.24
N ARG A 160 -2.65 -4.61 -13.67
CA ARG A 160 -1.33 -5.21 -13.82
C ARG A 160 -1.33 -6.67 -13.38
N ASP A 161 -1.80 -6.93 -12.16
CA ASP A 161 -1.87 -8.28 -11.58
C ASP A 161 -2.73 -9.20 -12.45
N MET A 162 -3.87 -8.73 -12.97
CA MET A 162 -4.68 -9.54 -13.88
C MET A 162 -3.91 -9.93 -15.15
N VAL A 163 -3.16 -9.01 -15.77
CA VAL A 163 -2.40 -9.28 -17.00
C VAL A 163 -1.23 -10.25 -16.76
N TYR A 164 -0.47 -10.07 -15.68
CA TYR A 164 0.67 -10.93 -15.37
C TYR A 164 0.25 -12.28 -14.78
N ASN A 165 -0.82 -12.29 -13.98
CA ASN A 165 -1.23 -13.46 -13.22
C ASN A 165 -2.33 -14.27 -13.90
N LEU A 166 -2.98 -13.85 -14.99
CA LEU A 166 -3.97 -14.70 -15.67
C LEU A 166 -3.50 -15.09 -17.07
N PRO A 167 -3.69 -16.35 -17.49
CA PRO A 167 -3.40 -16.77 -18.87
C PRO A 167 -4.45 -16.25 -19.86
N ILE A 168 -5.69 -16.08 -19.40
CA ILE A 168 -6.83 -15.59 -20.16
C ILE A 168 -7.53 -14.53 -19.32
N LEU A 169 -7.79 -13.36 -19.92
CA LEU A 169 -8.58 -12.31 -19.29
C LEU A 169 -10.05 -12.55 -19.64
N THR A 170 -10.88 -12.71 -18.61
CA THR A 170 -12.33 -12.91 -18.77
C THR A 170 -13.11 -11.72 -18.19
N PRO A 171 -12.96 -10.50 -18.76
CA PRO A 171 -13.65 -9.34 -18.23
C PRO A 171 -15.16 -9.49 -18.36
N PRO A 172 -15.96 -9.00 -17.41
CA PRO A 172 -17.39 -8.90 -17.60
C PRO A 172 -17.74 -7.76 -18.58
N ARG A 173 -19.00 -7.72 -19.04
CA ARG A 173 -19.46 -6.79 -20.10
C ARG A 173 -19.23 -5.29 -19.81
N TRP A 174 -19.13 -4.87 -18.55
CA TRP A 174 -18.88 -3.48 -18.15
C TRP A 174 -17.44 -3.00 -18.43
N VAL A 175 -16.52 -3.87 -18.86
CA VAL A 175 -15.18 -3.43 -19.29
C VAL A 175 -15.23 -2.50 -20.52
N ARG A 176 -16.41 -2.29 -21.09
CA ARG A 176 -16.71 -1.27 -22.10
C ARG A 176 -16.91 0.14 -21.53
N SER A 177 -17.18 0.29 -20.24
CA SER A 177 -17.35 1.60 -19.61
C SER A 177 -16.05 2.40 -19.70
N ARG A 178 -16.19 3.71 -19.86
CA ARG A 178 -15.11 4.65 -20.20
C ARG A 178 -14.70 5.50 -19.01
N THR A 179 -13.44 5.88 -18.99
CA THR A 179 -12.87 6.81 -18.01
C THR A 179 -11.72 7.60 -18.62
N THR A 180 -11.23 8.58 -17.89
CA THR A 180 -10.11 9.45 -18.25
C THR A 180 -8.93 9.21 -17.29
N PRO A 181 -8.17 8.12 -17.46
CA PRO A 181 -7.09 7.76 -16.53
C PRO A 181 -6.01 8.85 -16.53
N ILE A 182 -5.56 9.26 -15.34
CA ILE A 182 -4.56 10.32 -15.14
C ILE A 182 -3.27 9.73 -14.57
N ALA A 183 -2.11 10.20 -15.07
CA ALA A 183 -0.82 9.84 -14.50
C ALA A 183 -0.65 10.43 -13.08
N LEU A 184 -0.03 9.69 -12.16
CA LEU A 184 0.23 10.14 -10.80
C LEU A 184 0.97 11.49 -10.80
N GLU A 185 1.97 11.66 -11.66
CA GLU A 185 2.78 12.87 -11.74
C GLU A 185 1.95 14.10 -12.11
N ASN A 186 1.01 13.97 -13.06
CA ASN A 186 0.11 15.06 -13.43
C ASN A 186 -0.87 15.39 -12.29
N LEU A 187 -1.36 14.38 -11.57
CA LEU A 187 -2.23 14.58 -10.42
C LEU A 187 -1.50 15.31 -9.28
N LEU A 188 -0.26 14.92 -8.98
CA LEU A 188 0.56 15.58 -7.96
C LEU A 188 0.88 17.03 -8.35
N TYR A 189 1.14 17.29 -9.64
CA TYR A 189 1.31 18.65 -10.15
C TYR A 189 0.07 19.52 -9.88
N TYR A 190 -1.13 18.99 -10.13
CA TYR A 190 -2.37 19.69 -9.80
C TYR A 190 -2.52 19.91 -8.29
N LEU A 191 -2.34 18.88 -7.47
CA LEU A 191 -2.48 18.98 -6.02
C LEU A 191 -1.57 20.08 -5.46
N VAL A 192 -0.30 20.07 -5.86
CA VAL A 192 0.67 21.07 -5.43
C VAL A 192 0.34 22.46 -5.97
N GLY A 193 -0.01 22.58 -7.25
CA GLY A 193 -0.37 23.86 -7.89
C GLY A 193 -1.60 24.53 -7.27
N LEU A 194 -2.53 23.77 -6.67
CA LEU A 194 -3.68 24.33 -5.97
C LEU A 194 -3.28 25.23 -4.78
N LEU A 195 -2.07 25.09 -4.24
CA LEU A 195 -1.54 25.99 -3.20
C LEU A 195 -1.37 27.42 -3.69
N GLU A 196 -1.13 27.62 -4.98
CA GLU A 196 -0.98 28.94 -5.61
C GLU A 196 -2.32 29.58 -5.97
N HIS A 197 -3.41 28.81 -5.89
CA HIS A 197 -4.76 29.24 -6.21
C HIS A 197 -5.72 29.00 -5.04
N PRO A 198 -5.51 29.63 -3.87
CA PRO A 198 -6.35 29.42 -2.71
C PRO A 198 -7.82 29.73 -3.00
N ALA A 199 -8.72 28.85 -2.59
CA ALA A 199 -10.15 29.06 -2.79
C ALA A 199 -10.75 29.99 -1.74
N HIS A 200 -11.67 30.86 -2.15
CA HIS A 200 -12.48 31.69 -1.24
C HIS A 200 -13.88 31.11 -0.98
N GLU A 201 -14.30 30.15 -1.82
CA GLU A 201 -15.57 29.45 -1.75
C GLU A 201 -15.37 27.96 -2.02
N HIS A 202 -16.41 27.15 -1.81
CA HIS A 202 -16.35 25.75 -2.19
C HIS A 202 -16.33 25.61 -3.71
N ARG A 203 -15.42 24.77 -4.21
CA ARG A 203 -15.34 24.46 -5.64
C ARG A 203 -15.02 22.99 -5.88
N ILE A 204 -15.49 22.49 -7.01
CA ILE A 204 -15.21 21.14 -7.49
C ILE A 204 -14.36 21.29 -8.75
N LEU A 205 -13.27 20.56 -8.81
CA LEU A 205 -12.37 20.49 -9.95
C LEU A 205 -12.18 19.01 -10.30
N GLU A 206 -12.25 18.67 -11.58
CA GLU A 206 -12.04 17.29 -12.02
C GLU A 206 -10.70 17.16 -12.75
N ALA A 207 -9.97 16.10 -12.45
CA ALA A 207 -8.67 15.79 -13.03
C ALA A 207 -8.81 14.64 -14.03
N ALA A 208 -8.37 14.89 -15.26
CA ALA A 208 -8.40 13.93 -16.35
C ALA A 208 -7.00 13.76 -16.95
N GLY A 209 -6.71 12.56 -17.45
CA GLY A 209 -5.64 12.38 -18.44
C GLY A 209 -6.10 12.82 -19.84
N PRO A 210 -5.19 12.77 -20.83
CA PRO A 210 -5.45 13.33 -22.16
C PRO A 210 -6.36 12.46 -23.03
N GLN A 211 -6.73 11.26 -22.58
CA GLN A 211 -7.40 10.24 -23.38
C GLN A 211 -8.61 9.68 -22.64
N VAL A 212 -9.74 9.56 -23.35
CA VAL A 212 -10.90 8.79 -22.91
C VAL A 212 -10.70 7.35 -23.35
N LEU A 213 -10.64 6.42 -22.39
CA LEU A 213 -10.38 5.00 -22.65
C LEU A 213 -11.42 4.13 -21.94
N SER A 214 -11.90 3.09 -22.63
CA SER A 214 -12.60 2.00 -21.97
C SER A 214 -11.63 1.17 -21.12
N TYR A 215 -12.12 0.46 -20.11
CA TYR A 215 -11.29 -0.50 -19.38
C TYR A 215 -10.67 -1.54 -20.32
N GLN A 216 -11.40 -1.96 -21.37
CA GLN A 216 -10.89 -2.89 -22.37
C GLN A 216 -9.65 -2.33 -23.07
N GLN A 217 -9.75 -1.09 -23.55
CA GLN A 217 -8.65 -0.40 -24.22
C GLN A 217 -7.46 -0.21 -23.28
N GLN A 218 -7.69 0.04 -21.99
CA GLN A 218 -6.62 0.11 -21.00
C GLN A 218 -5.90 -1.24 -20.84
N PHE A 219 -6.62 -2.37 -20.75
CA PHE A 219 -6.01 -3.70 -20.74
C PHE A 219 -5.22 -4.00 -22.02
N GLU A 220 -5.79 -3.69 -23.19
CA GLU A 220 -5.15 -3.88 -24.49
C GLU A 220 -3.85 -3.06 -24.62
N ARG A 221 -3.90 -1.77 -24.25
CA ARG A 221 -2.73 -0.89 -24.25
C ARG A 221 -1.69 -1.32 -23.22
N PHE A 222 -2.12 -1.71 -22.03
CA PHE A 222 -1.22 -2.25 -21.01
C PHE A 222 -0.48 -3.50 -21.53
N MET A 223 -1.20 -4.42 -22.16
CA MET A 223 -0.61 -5.62 -22.79
C MET A 223 0.38 -5.27 -23.89
N ALA A 224 0.05 -4.29 -24.74
CA ALA A 224 0.93 -3.81 -25.80
C ALA A 224 2.23 -3.20 -25.23
N VAL A 225 2.13 -2.40 -24.16
CA VAL A 225 3.28 -1.77 -23.51
C VAL A 225 4.14 -2.78 -22.74
N SER A 226 3.53 -3.70 -22.00
CA SER A 226 4.23 -4.73 -21.20
C SER A 226 4.75 -5.92 -22.03
N GLY A 227 4.39 -5.99 -23.31
CA GLY A 227 4.76 -7.10 -24.20
C GLY A 227 4.05 -8.42 -23.89
N LYS A 228 3.05 -8.43 -23.00
CA LYS A 228 2.28 -9.64 -22.68
C LYS A 228 1.12 -9.80 -23.66
N ARG A 229 0.86 -11.03 -24.11
CA ARG A 229 -0.30 -11.37 -24.94
C ARG A 229 -1.25 -12.25 -24.12
N ARG A 230 -2.48 -11.77 -23.90
CA ARG A 230 -3.56 -12.52 -23.23
C ARG A 230 -4.84 -12.43 -24.05
N PRO A 231 -5.51 -13.55 -24.35
CA PRO A 231 -6.84 -13.50 -24.94
C PRO A 231 -7.80 -12.79 -23.98
N LEU A 232 -8.54 -11.82 -24.51
CA LEU A 232 -9.56 -11.08 -23.77
C LEU A 232 -10.94 -11.57 -24.23
N ILE A 233 -11.57 -12.40 -23.41
CA ILE A 233 -12.84 -13.09 -23.73
C ILE A 233 -13.94 -12.56 -22.80
N PRO A 234 -14.82 -11.67 -23.27
CA PRO A 234 -15.89 -11.13 -22.44
C PRO A 234 -16.86 -12.24 -22.02
N VAL A 235 -17.12 -12.37 -20.72
CA VAL A 235 -18.05 -13.37 -20.18
C VAL A 235 -19.32 -12.71 -19.62
N PRO A 236 -20.53 -13.30 -19.84
CA PRO A 236 -21.80 -12.71 -19.41
C PRO A 236 -22.14 -13.02 -17.94
N PHE A 237 -21.16 -13.07 -17.03
CA PHE A 237 -21.42 -13.34 -15.61
C PHE A 237 -21.70 -12.05 -14.83
N PRO A 238 -22.70 -12.05 -13.91
CA PRO A 238 -22.96 -10.92 -13.04
C PRO A 238 -21.75 -10.64 -12.12
N THR A 239 -21.39 -9.37 -11.94
CA THR A 239 -20.28 -8.95 -11.06
C THR A 239 -20.41 -9.42 -9.61
N ARG A 240 -21.65 -9.63 -9.14
CA ARG A 240 -21.92 -10.22 -7.81
C ARG A 240 -21.32 -11.62 -7.64
N TRP A 241 -20.96 -12.31 -8.72
CA TRP A 241 -20.35 -13.64 -8.69
C TRP A 241 -18.82 -13.62 -8.73
N ILE A 242 -18.20 -12.44 -8.90
CA ILE A 242 -16.75 -12.31 -8.71
C ILE A 242 -16.49 -12.48 -7.21
N SER A 243 -15.98 -13.65 -6.83
CA SER A 243 -15.76 -13.95 -5.41
C SER A 243 -14.61 -13.08 -4.87
N VAL A 244 -14.79 -12.55 -3.66
CA VAL A 244 -13.73 -11.86 -2.91
C VAL A 244 -12.50 -12.75 -2.78
N TRP A 245 -12.71 -14.07 -2.69
CA TRP A 245 -11.65 -15.07 -2.71
C TRP A 245 -10.87 -15.08 -4.03
N PHE A 246 -11.53 -15.06 -5.19
CA PHE A 246 -10.86 -14.99 -6.50
C PHE A 246 -10.00 -13.72 -6.63
N LEU A 247 -10.52 -12.56 -6.22
CA LEU A 247 -9.74 -11.31 -6.19
C LEU A 247 -8.55 -11.42 -5.23
N ASN A 248 -8.77 -11.95 -4.03
CA ASN A 248 -7.69 -12.17 -3.06
C ASN A 248 -6.62 -13.15 -3.55
N VAL A 249 -6.96 -14.07 -4.46
CA VAL A 249 -5.98 -14.96 -5.08
C VAL A 249 -5.18 -14.19 -6.13
N ILE A 250 -5.86 -13.56 -7.09
CA ILE A 250 -5.23 -13.04 -8.31
C ILE A 250 -4.57 -11.68 -8.10
N THR A 251 -5.19 -10.78 -7.34
CA THR A 251 -4.61 -9.47 -7.05
C THR A 251 -4.03 -9.42 -5.66
N SER A 252 -2.90 -8.74 -5.55
CA SER A 252 -2.23 -8.41 -4.31
C SER A 252 -2.88 -7.24 -3.56
N VAL A 253 -3.80 -6.52 -4.21
CA VAL A 253 -4.61 -5.44 -3.62
C VAL A 253 -5.61 -6.01 -2.61
N PRO A 254 -5.86 -5.32 -1.46
CA PRO A 254 -6.87 -5.76 -0.50
C PRO A 254 -8.23 -6.06 -1.17
N PRO A 255 -8.86 -7.21 -0.88
CA PRO A 255 -10.05 -7.65 -1.62
C PRO A 255 -11.26 -6.70 -1.50
N THR A 256 -11.36 -5.99 -0.37
CA THR A 256 -12.38 -4.95 -0.13
C THR A 256 -12.20 -3.77 -1.09
N THR A 257 -10.97 -3.31 -1.26
CA THR A 257 -10.59 -2.27 -2.22
C THR A 257 -10.84 -2.71 -3.65
N ALA A 258 -10.41 -3.92 -4.02
CA ALA A 258 -10.65 -4.47 -5.36
C ALA A 258 -12.16 -4.58 -5.68
N LYS A 259 -12.98 -5.05 -4.73
CA LYS A 259 -14.44 -5.14 -4.89
C LYS A 259 -15.08 -3.77 -5.08
N ALA A 260 -14.73 -2.80 -4.25
CA ALA A 260 -15.27 -1.44 -4.34
C ALA A 260 -14.88 -0.78 -5.68
N LEU A 261 -13.65 -1.00 -6.15
CA LEU A 261 -13.19 -0.52 -7.45
C LEU A 261 -14.05 -1.14 -8.55
N ILE A 262 -14.16 -2.47 -8.61
CA ILE A 262 -14.94 -3.21 -9.63
C ILE A 262 -16.40 -2.75 -9.68
N GLN A 263 -17.03 -2.48 -8.53
CA GLN A 263 -18.40 -1.96 -8.48
C GLN A 263 -18.52 -0.56 -9.09
N GLY A 264 -17.51 0.30 -8.90
CA GLY A 264 -17.45 1.63 -9.52
C GLY A 264 -17.22 1.62 -11.03
N LEU A 265 -16.67 0.54 -11.60
CA LEU A 265 -16.34 0.46 -13.04
C LEU A 265 -17.55 0.22 -13.96
N ARG A 266 -18.76 0.11 -13.40
CA ARG A 266 -19.97 -0.18 -14.18
C ARG A 266 -20.43 0.98 -15.07
N HIS A 267 -20.04 2.20 -14.75
CA HIS A 267 -20.54 3.43 -15.38
C HIS A 267 -19.41 4.18 -16.08
N ASP A 268 -19.78 4.98 -17.08
CA ASP A 268 -18.86 5.95 -17.67
C ASP A 268 -18.55 7.03 -16.63
N LEU A 269 -17.28 7.18 -16.29
CA LEU A 269 -16.78 8.19 -15.36
C LEU A 269 -15.82 9.09 -16.14
N LEU A 270 -16.40 10.00 -16.92
CA LEU A 270 -15.70 10.98 -17.74
C LEU A 270 -15.57 12.28 -16.95
N ALA A 271 -14.34 12.73 -16.76
CA ALA A 271 -14.07 13.98 -16.07
C ALA A 271 -14.25 15.20 -17.00
N ASP A 272 -14.80 16.29 -16.47
CA ASP A 272 -14.72 17.63 -17.07
C ASP A 272 -13.58 18.44 -16.43
N ASP A 273 -12.41 18.40 -17.08
CA ASP A 273 -11.20 19.02 -16.57
C ASP A 273 -10.92 20.44 -17.09
N ALA A 274 -11.86 21.04 -17.82
CA ALA A 274 -11.68 22.35 -18.44
C ALA A 274 -11.31 23.43 -17.42
N ALA A 275 -12.01 23.47 -16.29
CA ALA A 275 -11.76 24.43 -15.21
C ALA A 275 -10.38 24.23 -14.58
N LEU A 276 -9.98 22.98 -14.32
CA LEU A 276 -8.71 22.66 -13.69
C LEU A 276 -7.52 22.97 -14.63
N LYS A 277 -7.62 22.59 -15.91
CA LYS A 277 -6.60 22.91 -16.93
C LYS A 277 -6.41 24.40 -17.14
N LYS A 278 -7.50 25.16 -17.13
CA LYS A 278 -7.44 26.63 -17.24
C LYS A 278 -6.75 27.24 -16.03
N LEU A 279 -7.00 26.71 -14.84
CA LEU A 279 -6.42 27.19 -13.59
C LEU A 279 -4.93 26.86 -13.50
N ILE A 280 -4.57 25.60 -13.79
CA ILE A 280 -3.21 25.05 -13.64
C ILE A 280 -2.82 24.36 -14.96
N PRO A 281 -2.33 25.10 -15.96
CA PRO A 281 -1.95 24.50 -17.24
C PRO A 281 -0.75 23.57 -17.08
N GLN A 282 -0.80 22.42 -17.73
CA GLN A 282 0.31 21.45 -17.78
C GLN A 282 0.24 20.56 -19.03
N THR A 283 1.36 19.92 -19.35
CA THR A 283 1.41 18.87 -20.39
C THR A 283 1.00 17.53 -19.78
N LEU A 284 -0.09 16.96 -20.27
CA LEU A 284 -0.61 15.69 -19.78
C LEU A 284 0.13 14.49 -20.40
N ILE A 285 0.44 13.51 -19.55
CA ILE A 285 1.10 12.26 -19.92
C ILE A 285 0.04 11.29 -20.47
N THR A 286 0.31 10.67 -21.62
CA THR A 286 -0.59 9.67 -22.21
C THR A 286 -0.68 8.43 -21.33
N PHE A 287 -1.77 7.65 -21.47
CA PHE A 287 -1.91 6.40 -20.71
C PHE A 287 -0.72 5.47 -20.95
N ASP A 288 -0.33 5.29 -22.21
CA ASP A 288 0.75 4.39 -22.63
C ASP A 288 2.11 4.82 -22.03
N ASP A 289 2.40 6.13 -22.02
CA ASP A 289 3.63 6.66 -21.41
C ASP A 289 3.61 6.55 -19.89
N ALA A 290 2.45 6.79 -19.26
CA ALA A 290 2.29 6.62 -17.82
C ALA A 290 2.52 5.15 -17.41
N VAL A 291 2.02 4.19 -18.19
CA VAL A 291 2.28 2.75 -17.98
C VAL A 291 3.77 2.45 -18.15
N ARG A 292 4.43 2.95 -19.20
CA ARG A 292 5.88 2.73 -19.42
C ARG A 292 6.72 3.26 -18.26
N ARG A 293 6.43 4.48 -17.79
CA ARG A 293 7.12 5.11 -16.66
C ARG A 293 6.88 4.31 -15.39
N THR A 294 5.63 3.94 -15.12
CA THR A 294 5.25 3.15 -13.96
C THR A 294 6.01 1.84 -13.91
N LEU A 295 6.02 1.05 -15.00
CA LEU A 295 6.76 -0.21 -15.05
C LEU A 295 8.28 -0.02 -14.81
N LYS A 296 8.86 1.07 -15.33
CA LYS A 296 10.27 1.43 -15.10
C LYS A 296 10.54 1.88 -13.66
N GLU A 297 9.57 2.50 -12.99
CA GLU A 297 9.66 2.81 -11.56
C GLU A 297 9.56 1.55 -10.71
N GLU A 298 8.73 0.59 -11.10
CA GLU A 298 8.58 -0.69 -10.39
C GLU A 298 9.86 -1.53 -10.44
N GLU A 299 10.67 -1.42 -11.50
CA GLU A 299 12.01 -2.01 -11.55
C GLU A 299 12.92 -1.50 -10.43
N LYS A 300 12.69 -0.28 -9.95
CA LYS A 300 13.48 0.35 -8.88
C LYS A 300 12.94 0.06 -7.48
N LEU A 301 11.74 -0.53 -7.33
CA LEU A 301 11.10 -0.77 -6.02
C LEU A 301 11.94 -1.60 -5.05
N VAL A 302 12.80 -2.47 -5.57
CA VAL A 302 13.66 -3.29 -4.72
C VAL A 302 14.81 -2.52 -4.11
N ASN A 303 15.12 -1.36 -4.68
CA ASN A 303 16.00 -0.38 -4.05
C ASN A 303 15.22 0.47 -3.03
N SER A 304 14.56 -0.19 -2.07
CA SER A 304 13.78 0.47 -1.01
C SER A 304 14.12 -0.08 0.37
N SER A 305 13.69 0.66 1.39
CA SER A 305 13.85 0.27 2.80
C SER A 305 13.22 -1.08 3.13
N ASP A 306 12.15 -1.48 2.41
CA ASP A 306 11.46 -2.75 2.63
C ASP A 306 12.32 -3.97 2.25
N TRP A 307 13.39 -3.75 1.48
CA TRP A 307 14.39 -4.73 1.07
C TRP A 307 15.79 -4.45 1.63
N GLY A 308 15.93 -3.46 2.52
CA GLY A 308 17.22 -3.07 3.09
C GLY A 308 18.24 -2.58 2.06
N TYR A 309 17.79 -2.15 0.88
CA TYR A 309 18.66 -1.82 -0.28
C TYR A 309 19.61 -2.98 -0.69
N ASP A 310 19.19 -4.23 -0.47
CA ASP A 310 20.05 -5.39 -0.68
C ASP A 310 20.27 -5.72 -2.17
N ALA A 311 21.54 -5.81 -2.58
CA ALA A 311 21.92 -6.07 -3.97
C ALA A 311 21.46 -7.45 -4.51
N LEU A 312 21.30 -8.47 -3.66
CA LEU A 312 20.81 -9.79 -4.06
C LEU A 312 19.30 -9.78 -4.28
N ALA A 313 18.56 -9.00 -3.47
CA ALA A 313 17.14 -8.75 -3.72
C ALA A 313 16.98 -8.06 -5.09
N PHE A 314 17.79 -7.03 -5.36
CA PHE A 314 17.77 -6.30 -6.64
C PHE A 314 18.05 -7.21 -7.84
N ALA A 315 19.11 -8.03 -7.77
CA ALA A 315 19.48 -8.95 -8.85
C ALA A 315 18.42 -10.04 -9.15
N ARG A 316 17.55 -10.37 -8.19
CA ARG A 316 16.52 -11.41 -8.33
C ARG A 316 15.13 -10.85 -8.63
N TRP A 317 14.93 -9.55 -8.50
CA TRP A 317 13.66 -8.91 -8.82
C TRP A 317 13.35 -9.05 -10.29
N ARG A 318 12.07 -9.20 -10.60
CA ARG A 318 11.58 -9.20 -11.97
C ARG A 318 10.40 -8.24 -12.07
N PRO A 319 10.27 -7.49 -13.17
CA PRO A 319 9.13 -6.58 -13.38
C PRO A 319 7.76 -7.27 -13.30
N GLU A 320 7.72 -8.60 -13.48
CA GLU A 320 6.48 -9.39 -13.40
C GLU A 320 6.07 -9.78 -11.97
N TYR A 321 6.83 -9.38 -10.96
CA TYR A 321 6.45 -9.59 -9.57
C TYR A 321 5.43 -8.54 -9.16
N GLY A 322 4.38 -8.96 -8.44
CA GLY A 322 3.36 -8.02 -7.95
C GLY A 322 3.94 -6.97 -7.00
N TYR A 323 3.54 -5.71 -7.14
CA TYR A 323 3.90 -4.56 -6.27
C TYR A 323 3.58 -4.85 -4.81
N PHE A 324 2.34 -5.28 -4.51
CA PHE A 324 1.98 -5.64 -3.15
C PHE A 324 2.36 -7.10 -2.87
N PRO A 325 3.03 -7.38 -1.74
CA PRO A 325 3.27 -8.76 -1.33
C PRO A 325 1.98 -9.42 -0.84
N LYS A 326 1.79 -10.69 -1.17
CA LYS A 326 0.98 -11.60 -0.36
C LYS A 326 1.65 -11.77 1.01
N GLN A 327 0.86 -11.99 2.04
CA GLN A 327 1.37 -12.14 3.40
C GLN A 327 0.67 -13.26 4.17
N ALA A 328 1.44 -13.94 5.02
CA ALA A 328 0.93 -14.89 6.00
C ALA A 328 1.81 -14.80 7.25
N GLY A 329 1.20 -14.77 8.42
CA GLY A 329 1.93 -14.57 9.67
C GLY A 329 1.03 -14.70 10.89
N PHE A 330 1.64 -14.56 12.05
CA PHE A 330 0.94 -14.57 13.34
C PHE A 330 1.62 -13.62 14.31
N THR A 331 0.79 -12.86 15.04
CA THR A 331 1.24 -11.97 16.11
C THR A 331 0.94 -12.61 17.46
N ALA A 332 1.95 -12.74 18.32
CA ALA A 332 1.79 -13.22 19.69
C ALA A 332 2.07 -12.10 20.69
N GLN A 333 1.27 -12.05 21.75
CA GLN A 333 1.45 -11.14 22.88
C GLN A 333 2.25 -11.84 23.99
N THR A 334 3.09 -11.09 24.70
CA THR A 334 3.91 -11.60 25.80
C THR A 334 4.25 -10.50 26.81
N PRO A 335 4.39 -10.82 28.10
CA PRO A 335 4.93 -9.88 29.09
C PRO A 335 6.46 -9.69 29.00
N ALA A 336 7.18 -10.53 28.23
CA ALA A 336 8.63 -10.46 28.12
C ALA A 336 9.16 -9.10 27.65
N SER A 337 10.37 -8.73 28.07
CA SER A 337 11.01 -7.48 27.64
C SER A 337 11.36 -7.49 26.14
N LEU A 338 11.46 -6.30 25.53
CA LEU A 338 11.93 -6.17 24.15
C LEU A 338 13.33 -6.75 23.97
N SER A 339 14.23 -6.53 24.94
CA SER A 339 15.59 -7.07 24.91
C SER A 339 15.59 -8.60 24.91
N ALA A 340 14.76 -9.23 25.74
CA ALA A 340 14.63 -10.69 25.76
C ALA A 340 14.11 -11.24 24.42
N LEU A 341 13.07 -10.61 23.86
CA LEU A 341 12.55 -10.96 22.53
C LEU A 341 13.63 -10.80 21.46
N TRP A 342 14.38 -9.70 21.48
CA TRP A 342 15.46 -9.44 20.53
C TRP A 342 16.56 -10.49 20.63
N GLN A 343 16.97 -10.85 21.85
CA GLN A 343 17.95 -11.92 22.07
C GLN A 343 17.46 -13.26 21.53
N VAL A 344 16.19 -13.63 21.77
CA VAL A 344 15.63 -14.90 21.26
C VAL A 344 15.56 -14.91 19.75
N VAL A 345 15.05 -13.85 19.11
CA VAL A 345 14.97 -13.76 17.64
C VAL A 345 16.34 -13.93 16.99
N ASN A 346 17.39 -13.36 17.60
CA ASN A 346 18.77 -13.51 17.13
C ASN A 346 19.35 -14.94 17.28
N ARG A 347 18.66 -15.87 17.96
CA ARG A 347 19.03 -17.30 18.03
C ARG A 347 18.59 -18.12 16.81
N LEU A 348 17.94 -17.49 15.82
CA LEU A 348 17.51 -18.13 14.58
C LEU A 348 18.67 -18.90 13.90
N GLY A 349 18.40 -20.13 13.44
CA GLY A 349 19.39 -21.03 12.86
C GLY A 349 20.39 -21.64 13.85
N GLY A 350 20.20 -21.40 15.16
CA GLY A 350 20.98 -22.02 16.23
C GLY A 350 20.39 -23.35 16.68
N LYS A 351 20.56 -23.72 17.96
CA LYS A 351 20.06 -24.99 18.55
C LYS A 351 18.55 -25.21 18.36
N GLU A 352 17.76 -24.14 18.37
CA GLU A 352 16.30 -24.19 18.16
C GLU A 352 15.91 -24.24 16.66
N GLY A 353 16.87 -24.13 15.73
CA GLY A 353 16.61 -24.03 14.30
C GLY A 353 15.77 -22.80 13.95
N TYR A 354 14.58 -23.02 13.39
CA TYR A 354 13.58 -22.00 13.08
C TYR A 354 12.51 -21.88 14.18
N PHE A 355 12.80 -22.30 15.41
CA PHE A 355 11.90 -22.32 16.58
C PHE A 355 10.70 -23.28 16.50
N PHE A 356 10.15 -23.54 15.32
CA PHE A 356 9.00 -24.42 15.17
C PHE A 356 8.93 -25.04 13.77
N GLY A 357 8.40 -26.26 13.68
CA GLY A 357 8.19 -26.93 12.39
C GLY A 357 9.49 -27.24 11.63
N ASN A 358 10.62 -27.44 12.32
CA ASN A 358 11.95 -27.65 11.71
C ASN A 358 11.97 -28.74 10.62
N ILE A 359 11.17 -29.81 10.77
CA ILE A 359 11.03 -30.85 9.73
C ILE A 359 10.50 -30.26 8.42
N LEU A 360 9.51 -29.37 8.46
CA LEU A 360 8.94 -28.74 7.26
C LEU A 360 9.97 -27.84 6.56
N TRP A 361 10.76 -27.10 7.33
CA TRP A 361 11.88 -26.31 6.81
C TRP A 361 12.95 -27.20 6.15
N GLN A 362 13.29 -28.31 6.78
CA GLN A 362 14.23 -29.29 6.23
C GLN A 362 13.71 -29.95 4.96
N THR A 363 12.44 -30.35 4.92
CA THR A 363 11.78 -30.89 3.72
C THR A 363 11.85 -29.89 2.58
N ARG A 364 11.52 -28.61 2.83
CA ARG A 364 11.58 -27.58 1.80
C ARG A 364 13.01 -27.33 1.30
N ALA A 365 14.00 -27.35 2.19
CA ALA A 365 15.41 -27.25 1.84
C ALA A 365 15.94 -28.49 1.08
N ALA A 366 15.37 -29.68 1.34
CA ALA A 366 15.67 -30.89 0.57
C ALA A 366 15.10 -30.80 -0.84
N MET A 367 13.86 -30.32 -1.00
CA MET A 367 13.26 -30.07 -2.32
C MET A 367 14.10 -29.09 -3.16
N ASP A 368 14.62 -28.02 -2.54
CA ASP A 368 15.49 -27.06 -3.24
C ASP A 368 16.78 -27.70 -3.79
N ARG A 369 17.38 -28.59 -2.98
CA ARG A 369 18.59 -29.33 -3.34
C ARG A 369 18.35 -30.29 -4.50
N LEU A 370 17.18 -30.93 -4.57
CA LEU A 370 16.80 -31.80 -5.68
C LEU A 370 16.75 -31.05 -7.02
N VAL A 371 16.49 -29.73 -7.00
CA VAL A 371 16.51 -28.85 -8.19
C VAL A 371 17.91 -28.23 -8.42
N GLY A 372 18.94 -28.85 -7.86
CA GLY A 372 20.35 -28.53 -8.10
C GLY A 372 20.84 -27.22 -7.49
N HIS A 373 20.10 -26.63 -6.54
CA HIS A 373 20.48 -25.36 -5.92
C HIS A 373 21.32 -25.59 -4.66
N LYS A 374 22.50 -24.95 -4.58
CA LYS A 374 23.42 -25.04 -3.45
C LYS A 374 23.29 -23.76 -2.63
N LEU A 375 22.72 -23.87 -1.43
CA LEU A 375 22.61 -22.75 -0.49
C LEU A 375 23.56 -22.94 0.68
N ALA A 376 23.94 -21.81 1.29
CA ALA A 376 24.69 -21.82 2.54
C ALA A 376 23.94 -22.63 3.61
N LYS A 377 24.70 -23.23 4.52
CA LYS A 377 24.17 -24.00 5.65
C LYS A 377 24.71 -23.43 6.94
N GLY A 378 23.87 -23.39 7.96
CA GLY A 378 24.22 -22.90 9.28
C GLY A 378 24.06 -21.38 9.41
N ARG A 379 24.50 -20.86 10.55
CA ARG A 379 24.45 -19.45 10.90
C ARG A 379 25.85 -18.92 11.21
N PRO A 380 26.06 -17.60 11.22
CA PRO A 380 27.31 -17.01 11.68
C PRO A 380 27.59 -17.34 13.15
N SER A 381 28.87 -17.33 13.53
CA SER A 381 29.33 -17.66 14.89
C SER A 381 29.01 -16.59 15.93
N HIS A 382 28.77 -15.35 15.51
CA HIS A 382 28.41 -14.26 16.41
C HIS A 382 26.95 -14.35 16.90
N THR A 383 26.71 -13.75 18.07
CA THR A 383 25.42 -13.82 18.78
C THR A 383 24.30 -13.04 18.10
N LEU A 384 24.59 -11.81 17.66
CA LEU A 384 23.62 -10.91 17.03
C LEU A 384 23.79 -10.87 15.52
N LEU A 385 22.73 -11.21 14.78
CA LEU A 385 22.71 -11.19 13.33
C LEU A 385 22.88 -9.76 12.80
N LYS A 386 23.59 -9.64 11.68
CA LYS A 386 23.94 -8.40 11.00
C LYS A 386 23.45 -8.45 9.54
N PRO A 387 23.17 -7.30 8.91
CA PRO A 387 22.89 -7.26 7.48
C PRO A 387 23.99 -7.96 6.68
N GLY A 388 23.60 -8.81 5.73
CA GLY A 388 24.51 -9.62 4.92
C GLY A 388 24.73 -11.06 5.43
N ASP A 389 24.47 -11.33 6.71
CA ASP A 389 24.61 -12.66 7.29
C ASP A 389 23.71 -13.69 6.60
N THR A 390 24.17 -14.93 6.49
CA THR A 390 23.36 -16.04 5.98
C THR A 390 22.95 -16.98 7.10
N VAL A 391 21.66 -17.27 7.21
CA VAL A 391 21.09 -18.29 8.08
C VAL A 391 20.47 -19.37 7.20
N ASP A 392 21.20 -20.46 7.01
CA ASP A 392 20.98 -21.46 5.97
C ASP A 392 20.70 -20.81 4.61
N SER A 393 19.50 -21.03 4.09
CA SER A 393 18.96 -20.57 2.81
C SER A 393 18.37 -19.16 2.87
N TRP A 394 18.65 -18.40 3.92
CA TRP A 394 18.13 -17.06 4.13
C TRP A 394 19.27 -16.06 4.31
N LYS A 395 19.09 -14.85 3.78
CA LYS A 395 20.05 -13.75 3.95
C LYS A 395 19.43 -12.65 4.80
N VAL A 396 20.09 -12.21 5.85
CA VAL A 396 19.64 -11.09 6.67
C VAL A 396 19.78 -9.80 5.88
N ILE A 397 18.67 -9.06 5.72
CA ILE A 397 18.62 -7.83 4.92
C ILE A 397 18.28 -6.59 5.75
N ILE A 398 17.58 -6.74 6.87
CA ILE A 398 17.23 -5.62 7.75
C ILE A 398 17.47 -6.05 9.19
N VAL A 399 18.20 -5.22 9.92
CA VAL A 399 18.42 -5.35 11.37
C VAL A 399 18.17 -3.99 12.01
N GLU A 400 17.08 -3.86 12.73
CA GLU A 400 16.75 -2.71 13.57
C GLU A 400 16.65 -3.23 15.02
N PRO A 401 17.66 -2.97 15.88
CA PRO A 401 17.69 -3.48 17.24
C PRO A 401 16.38 -3.24 17.99
N GLU A 402 15.89 -4.30 18.64
CA GLU A 402 14.63 -4.31 19.42
C GLU A 402 13.38 -3.89 18.64
N LYS A 403 13.44 -3.85 17.31
CA LYS A 403 12.34 -3.43 16.44
C LYS A 403 12.07 -4.44 15.34
N GLN A 404 13.08 -4.82 14.57
CA GLN A 404 12.87 -5.64 13.37
C GLN A 404 14.09 -6.45 12.98
N LEU A 405 13.87 -7.72 12.63
CA LEU A 405 14.81 -8.55 11.89
C LEU A 405 14.11 -9.10 10.65
N THR A 406 14.69 -8.90 9.45
CA THR A 406 14.12 -9.43 8.20
C THR A 406 15.16 -10.22 7.42
N LEU A 407 14.74 -11.38 6.93
CA LEU A 407 15.54 -12.25 6.09
C LEU A 407 14.92 -12.41 4.70
N LEU A 408 15.76 -12.31 3.66
CA LEU A 408 15.45 -12.59 2.27
C LEU A 408 15.43 -14.09 2.01
N PHE A 409 14.40 -14.56 1.32
CA PHE A 409 14.24 -15.95 0.93
C PHE A 409 15.23 -16.35 -0.17
N GLY A 410 16.20 -17.21 0.13
CA GLY A 410 17.27 -17.61 -0.80
C GLY A 410 16.95 -18.80 -1.70
N MET A 411 15.89 -19.56 -1.44
CA MET A 411 15.55 -20.77 -2.22
C MET A 411 14.97 -20.43 -3.61
N LYS A 412 15.04 -21.41 -4.53
CA LYS A 412 14.36 -21.33 -5.84
C LYS A 412 12.86 -21.48 -5.63
N ALA A 413 12.11 -20.47 -6.03
CA ALA A 413 10.66 -20.48 -6.07
C ALA A 413 10.17 -19.47 -7.12
N PRO A 414 8.94 -19.62 -7.65
CA PRO A 414 8.38 -18.72 -8.65
C PRO A 414 7.94 -17.37 -8.02
N GLY A 415 8.89 -16.60 -7.51
CA GLY A 415 8.67 -15.31 -6.88
C GLY A 415 9.79 -14.94 -5.91
N LEU A 416 9.61 -13.85 -5.19
CA LEU A 416 10.56 -13.36 -4.20
C LEU A 416 9.85 -13.14 -2.87
N GLY A 417 10.47 -13.56 -1.78
CA GLY A 417 9.88 -13.41 -0.46
C GLY A 417 10.86 -13.01 0.61
N ARG A 418 10.31 -12.54 1.73
CA ARG A 418 11.05 -12.20 2.94
C ARG A 418 10.29 -12.66 4.17
N LEU A 419 11.02 -13.02 5.23
CA LEU A 419 10.48 -13.36 6.54
C LEU A 419 10.88 -12.27 7.52
N SER A 420 9.89 -11.60 8.11
CA SER A 420 10.09 -10.52 9.07
C SER A 420 9.66 -10.95 10.47
N PHE A 421 10.47 -10.57 11.44
CA PHE A 421 10.19 -10.60 12.87
C PHE A 421 10.10 -9.15 13.33
N THR A 422 8.91 -8.69 13.69
CA THR A 422 8.67 -7.31 14.12
C THR A 422 8.26 -7.30 15.58
N LEU A 423 8.90 -6.43 16.36
CA LEU A 423 8.65 -6.27 17.79
C LEU A 423 7.93 -4.94 18.02
N HIS A 424 6.86 -4.98 18.82
CA HIS A 424 6.13 -3.78 19.21
C HIS A 424 6.03 -3.69 20.73
N ASP A 425 6.37 -2.53 21.28
CA ASP A 425 6.08 -2.22 22.68
C ASP A 425 4.68 -1.62 22.80
N LYS A 426 3.83 -2.24 23.61
CA LYS A 426 2.48 -1.75 23.96
C LYS A 426 2.43 -1.24 25.40
N GLY A 427 3.58 -1.01 26.03
CA GLY A 427 3.74 -0.64 27.43
C GLY A 427 3.56 -1.83 28.36
N ARG A 428 2.31 -2.24 28.59
CA ARG A 428 1.99 -3.34 29.53
C ARG A 428 2.42 -4.72 29.03
N TYR A 429 2.48 -4.89 27.72
CA TYR A 429 2.90 -6.13 27.06
C TYR A 429 3.63 -5.80 25.77
N ARG A 430 4.33 -6.78 25.20
CA ARG A 430 5.02 -6.69 23.92
C ARG A 430 4.37 -7.64 22.92
N GLU A 431 4.49 -7.30 21.65
CA GLU A 431 4.04 -8.15 20.55
C GLU A 431 5.23 -8.56 19.70
N ILE A 432 5.26 -9.84 19.31
CA ILE A 432 6.13 -10.37 18.25
C ILE A 432 5.25 -10.77 17.07
N ASP A 433 5.43 -10.11 15.92
CA ASP A 433 4.83 -10.48 14.65
C ASP A 433 5.84 -11.24 13.80
N VAL A 434 5.54 -12.51 13.51
CA VAL A 434 6.31 -13.34 12.58
C VAL A 434 5.54 -13.46 11.29
N ARG A 435 6.08 -12.93 10.19
CA ARG A 435 5.34 -12.79 8.93
C ARG A 435 6.20 -13.00 7.70
N ALA A 436 5.73 -13.87 6.81
CA ALA A 436 6.26 -13.98 5.47
C ALA A 436 5.53 -13.02 4.53
N TRP A 437 6.31 -12.40 3.66
CA TRP A 437 5.88 -11.54 2.57
C TRP A 437 6.34 -12.18 1.26
N TRP A 438 5.47 -12.25 0.27
CA TRP A 438 5.69 -12.97 -0.98
C TRP A 438 5.20 -12.18 -2.19
N HIS A 439 6.10 -11.88 -3.11
CA HIS A 439 5.83 -11.28 -4.40
C HIS A 439 5.79 -12.39 -5.46
N PRO A 440 4.60 -12.84 -5.87
CA PRO A 440 4.45 -13.96 -6.79
C PRO A 440 4.91 -13.60 -8.20
N HIS A 441 5.55 -14.55 -8.88
CA HIS A 441 5.78 -14.48 -10.32
C HIS A 441 4.61 -15.09 -11.09
N GLY A 442 3.64 -14.26 -11.50
CA GLY A 442 2.51 -14.72 -12.30
C GLY A 442 1.66 -15.83 -11.63
N MET A 443 0.97 -16.62 -12.45
CA MET A 443 0.22 -17.81 -12.01
C MET A 443 1.07 -18.80 -11.20
N PRO A 444 2.27 -19.22 -11.64
CA PRO A 444 3.05 -20.22 -10.90
C PRO A 444 3.40 -19.75 -9.48
N GLY A 445 3.69 -18.45 -9.32
CA GLY A 445 3.93 -17.83 -8.03
C GLY A 445 2.73 -17.82 -7.10
N LEU A 446 1.55 -17.60 -7.65
CA LEU A 446 0.29 -17.67 -6.91
C LEU A 446 -0.06 -19.08 -6.49
N ILE A 447 0.03 -20.05 -7.40
CA ILE A 447 -0.25 -21.47 -7.10
C ILE A 447 0.71 -21.96 -6.00
N TYR A 448 2.00 -21.66 -6.14
CA TYR A 448 3.00 -21.97 -5.13
C TYR A 448 2.63 -21.37 -3.76
N TRP A 449 2.25 -20.08 -3.73
CA TRP A 449 1.84 -19.42 -2.50
C TRP A 449 0.63 -20.12 -1.86
N LEU A 450 -0.42 -20.38 -2.62
CA LEU A 450 -1.66 -20.99 -2.13
C LEU A 450 -1.43 -22.39 -1.55
N LEU A 451 -0.64 -23.22 -2.22
CA LEU A 451 -0.27 -24.56 -1.74
C LEU A 451 0.47 -24.50 -0.40
N MET A 452 1.25 -23.43 -0.18
CA MET A 452 2.04 -23.25 1.04
C MET A 452 1.27 -22.57 2.19
N ILE A 453 0.11 -21.94 1.95
CA ILE A 453 -0.65 -21.22 3.00
C ILE A 453 -0.91 -22.07 4.26
N PRO A 454 -1.40 -23.32 4.18
CA PRO A 454 -1.67 -24.12 5.38
C PRO A 454 -0.40 -24.34 6.21
N ALA A 455 0.72 -24.66 5.54
CA ALA A 455 2.02 -24.83 6.19
C ALA A 455 2.53 -23.51 6.80
N HIS A 456 2.42 -22.39 6.08
CA HIS A 456 2.81 -21.07 6.56
C HIS A 456 2.04 -20.67 7.83
N LEU A 457 0.71 -20.79 7.83
CA LEU A 457 -0.11 -20.44 8.99
C LEU A 457 0.21 -21.30 10.21
N PHE A 458 0.44 -22.59 10.01
CA PHE A 458 0.85 -23.51 11.07
C PHE A 458 2.24 -23.15 11.63
N ILE A 459 3.22 -22.97 10.75
CA ILE A 459 4.61 -22.67 11.12
C ILE A 459 4.70 -21.33 11.86
N PHE A 460 4.18 -20.25 11.28
CA PHE A 460 4.36 -18.90 11.84
C PHE A 460 3.64 -18.72 13.17
N ARG A 461 2.47 -19.35 13.35
CA ARG A 461 1.77 -19.38 14.65
C ARG A 461 2.60 -20.10 15.71
N GLY A 462 3.22 -21.23 15.38
CA GLY A 462 4.09 -21.95 16.30
C GLY A 462 5.38 -21.20 16.61
N MET A 463 6.01 -20.59 15.60
CA MET A 463 7.22 -19.78 15.76
C MET A 463 7.00 -18.60 16.70
N ALA A 464 5.98 -17.76 16.44
CA ALA A 464 5.70 -16.58 17.24
C ALA A 464 5.46 -16.93 18.72
N ARG A 465 4.68 -18.00 18.98
CA ARG A 465 4.40 -18.48 20.34
C ARG A 465 5.63 -19.07 21.02
N ARG A 466 6.46 -19.81 20.29
CA ARG A 466 7.69 -20.39 20.87
C ARG A 466 8.70 -19.29 21.22
N ILE A 467 8.86 -18.28 20.35
CA ILE A 467 9.71 -17.13 20.60
C ILE A 467 9.25 -16.38 21.87
N ALA A 468 7.95 -16.09 21.97
CA ALA A 468 7.37 -15.44 23.16
C ALA A 468 7.69 -16.20 24.46
N ARG A 469 7.42 -17.51 24.50
CA ARG A 469 7.71 -18.35 25.68
C ARG A 469 9.19 -18.40 26.05
N LEU A 470 10.08 -18.49 25.06
CA LEU A 470 11.52 -18.49 25.31
C LEU A 470 12.00 -17.14 25.86
N ALA A 471 11.36 -16.04 25.45
CA ALA A 471 11.69 -14.70 25.94
C ALA A 471 11.19 -14.48 27.38
N GLU A 472 10.03 -15.05 27.73
CA GLU A 472 9.51 -15.04 29.12
C GLU A 472 10.51 -15.71 30.07
N GLN A 473 11.04 -16.86 29.70
CA GLN A 473 12.06 -17.59 30.48
C GLN A 473 13.39 -16.85 30.67
N ILE A 474 13.70 -15.89 29.80
CA ILE A 474 14.88 -15.02 29.95
C ILE A 474 14.55 -13.85 30.88
N THR A 475 13.31 -13.38 30.87
CA THR A 475 12.88 -12.23 31.68
C THR A 475 12.66 -12.63 33.15
N GLU A 476 12.32 -13.89 33.42
CA GLU A 476 12.19 -14.46 34.77
C GLU A 476 13.54 -14.79 35.45
N LYS A 477 14.65 -14.74 34.69
CA LYS A 477 16.02 -14.91 35.20
C LYS A 477 16.71 -13.56 35.32
#